data_AF-A0A2V8H5X2-F1
#
_entry.id   AF-A0A2V8H5X2-F1
#
_cell.length_a   1.000
_cell.length_b   1.000
_cell.length_c   1.000
_cell.angle_alpha   90.00
_cell.angle_beta   90.00
_cell.angle_gamma   90.00
#
_symmetry.space_group_name_H-M   'P 1'
#
loop_
_entity.id
_entity.type
_entity.pdbx_description
1 polymer ?
#
loop_
_entity_poly.entity_id
_entity_poly.type
_entity_poly.pdbx_seq_one_letter_code
_entity_poly.pdbx_strand_id
1 'polypeptide(L)'
;MGALRYAGSLVAAATLAFGLHPTGAAQVPKDAHAKTPTELALQIADYAALPMTGTPDGLGNNAGALARVNFLREEPAPAHRFFVNDLNGPLYILDRNTKKFTTYLDFDGRGNRPGLFDKLTVENGLASGFVSFEFDPDYARNGKFYTIHIEDPAEPGSLVPDHTSVPGLVVAGYTPTPPAATPGDVDHEGVLIEWTDSNIANTTFEGTARELLRVPF
;
A
#
# COMPACT_ATOMS: atom_id res chain seq x y z
N MET A 1 29.21 18.35 5.48
CA MET A 1 28.55 17.24 6.19
C MET A 1 27.29 17.79 6.86
N GLY A 2 26.14 17.54 6.26
CA GLY A 2 24.84 17.98 6.76
C GLY A 2 23.77 17.44 5.83
N ALA A 3 23.35 16.20 6.08
CA ALA A 3 22.33 15.53 5.27
C ALA A 3 20.96 16.06 5.67
N LEU A 4 20.34 16.80 4.75
CA LEU A 4 18.97 17.27 4.84
C LEU A 4 18.05 16.05 4.65
N ARG A 5 17.37 15.62 5.71
CA ARG A 5 16.41 14.51 5.68
C ARG A 5 15.04 15.09 5.38
N TYR A 6 14.49 14.80 4.20
CA TYR A 6 13.06 14.98 3.92
C TYR A 6 12.48 13.61 3.57
N ALA A 7 11.60 13.11 4.42
CA ALA A 7 10.91 11.84 4.26
C ALA A 7 9.41 12.12 4.09
N GLY A 8 8.75 11.35 3.23
CA GLY A 8 7.29 11.39 3.08
C GLY A 8 6.63 10.77 4.32
N SER A 9 5.71 11.53 4.93
CA SER A 9 5.02 11.17 6.16
C SER A 9 3.65 10.57 5.85
N LEU A 10 3.31 9.42 6.46
CA LEU A 10 1.90 9.01 6.58
C LEU A 10 1.24 9.79 7.71
N VAL A 11 0.14 10.47 7.37
CA VAL A 11 -0.71 11.20 8.30
C VAL A 11 -2.00 10.41 8.51
N ALA A 12 -2.30 10.04 9.76
CA ALA A 12 -3.63 9.58 10.15
C ALA A 12 -4.41 10.78 10.71
N ALA A 13 -5.61 11.05 10.19
CA ALA A 13 -6.46 12.14 10.64
C ALA A 13 -7.71 11.61 11.36
N ALA A 14 -8.08 12.24 12.48
CA ALA A 14 -9.40 12.08 13.08
C ALA A 14 -9.94 13.42 13.64
N THR A 15 -11.14 13.76 13.15
CA THR A 15 -12.21 14.68 13.66
C THR A 15 -12.20 16.18 13.30
N LEU A 16 -13.32 16.61 12.68
CA LEU A 16 -13.79 17.97 12.30
C LEU A 16 -14.32 18.78 13.52
N ALA A 17 -14.50 20.12 13.57
CA ALA A 17 -14.86 21.15 12.57
C ALA A 17 -14.45 22.60 13.01
N PHE A 18 -14.70 23.58 12.13
CA PHE A 18 -14.10 24.93 11.98
C PHE A 18 -14.80 26.15 12.66
N GLY A 19 -14.04 27.26 12.79
CA GLY A 19 -14.56 28.65 12.86
C GLY A 19 -13.45 29.73 12.76
N LEU A 20 -13.64 30.76 11.92
CA LEU A 20 -12.65 31.80 11.55
C LEU A 20 -12.74 33.12 12.39
N HIS A 21 -11.55 33.65 12.79
CA HIS A 21 -11.09 35.08 12.90
C HIS A 21 -11.64 35.99 14.03
N PRO A 22 -10.97 37.12 14.45
CA PRO A 22 -9.75 37.78 13.96
C PRO A 22 -8.68 38.13 15.05
N THR A 23 -7.56 38.73 14.60
CA THR A 23 -6.42 39.24 15.39
C THR A 23 -6.77 40.35 16.38
N GLY A 24 -6.25 40.26 17.62
CA GLY A 24 -6.18 41.37 18.57
C GLY A 24 -5.64 40.94 19.95
N ALA A 25 -4.60 41.62 20.45
CA ALA A 25 -4.05 41.37 21.79
C ALA A 25 -4.85 42.12 22.86
N ALA A 26 -5.43 41.42 23.86
CA ALA A 26 -5.81 42.01 25.15
C ALA A 26 -6.13 40.98 26.25
N GLN A 27 -5.46 41.17 27.39
CA GLN A 27 -5.79 40.91 28.81
C GLN A 27 -6.72 39.76 29.24
N VAL A 28 -6.25 39.00 30.25
CA VAL A 28 -6.98 37.96 30.98
C VAL A 28 -7.96 38.57 31.99
N PRO A 29 -9.28 38.30 31.91
CA PRO A 29 -10.21 38.59 32.99
C PRO A 29 -10.33 37.42 33.97
N LYS A 30 -10.44 37.79 35.24
CA LYS A 30 -10.64 36.97 36.43
C LYS A 30 -12.09 36.47 36.50
N ASP A 31 -12.25 35.16 36.67
CA ASP A 31 -13.45 34.42 37.06
C ASP A 31 -14.78 34.75 36.34
N ALA A 32 -15.08 33.99 35.28
CA ALA A 32 -16.45 33.73 34.84
C ALA A 32 -16.59 32.24 34.52
N HIS A 33 -17.47 31.56 35.25
CA HIS A 33 -17.92 30.21 34.93
C HIS A 33 -18.71 30.24 33.61
N ALA A 34 -18.01 30.23 32.48
CA ALA A 34 -18.55 29.86 31.19
C ALA A 34 -17.98 28.47 30.88
N LYS A 35 -18.83 27.49 30.60
CA LYS A 35 -18.39 26.21 30.05
C LYS A 35 -17.73 26.50 28.70
N THR A 36 -16.40 26.59 28.70
CA THR A 36 -15.60 26.68 27.48
C THR A 36 -15.90 25.45 26.64
N PRO A 37 -16.29 25.57 25.36
CA PRO A 37 -16.30 24.43 24.47
C PRO A 37 -14.88 23.83 24.50
N THR A 38 -14.77 22.54 24.82
CA THR A 38 -13.47 21.85 24.74
C THR A 38 -13.01 21.93 23.30
N GLU A 39 -12.01 22.78 23.03
CA GLU A 39 -11.41 22.95 21.71
C GLU A 39 -10.65 21.67 21.37
N LEU A 40 -11.15 20.91 20.38
CA LEU A 40 -10.47 19.71 19.88
C LEU A 40 -9.29 20.16 19.01
N ALA A 41 -8.08 19.76 19.39
CA ALA A 41 -6.86 20.01 18.61
C ALA A 41 -6.40 18.71 17.92
N LEU A 42 -6.14 18.77 16.61
CA LEU A 42 -5.51 17.69 15.85
C LEU A 42 -4.00 17.89 15.86
N GLN A 43 -3.26 16.90 16.37
CA GLN A 43 -1.81 16.86 16.24
C GLN A 43 -1.43 15.89 15.12
N ILE A 44 -0.66 16.38 14.15
CA ILE A 44 -0.04 15.56 13.11
C ILE A 44 1.42 15.34 13.50
N ALA A 45 1.86 14.10 13.44
CA ALA A 45 3.25 13.72 13.69
C ALA A 45 3.69 12.63 12.72
N ASP A 46 4.97 12.64 12.36
CA ASP A 46 5.58 11.59 11.55
C ASP A 46 5.52 10.26 12.32
N TYR A 47 4.98 9.22 11.69
CA TYR A 47 4.83 7.91 12.33
C TYR A 47 5.96 6.94 11.98
N ALA A 48 6.26 6.81 10.69
CA ALA A 48 7.32 5.95 10.14
C ALA A 48 7.73 6.46 8.75
N ALA A 49 8.97 6.14 8.34
CA ALA A 49 9.48 6.41 6.99
C ALA A 49 9.69 5.07 6.28
N LEU A 50 9.06 4.87 5.12
CA LEU A 50 9.19 3.62 4.36
C LEU A 50 10.59 3.45 3.74
N PRO A 51 10.98 2.20 3.44
CA PRO A 51 12.13 1.93 2.59
C PRO A 51 12.03 2.67 1.25
N MET A 52 13.16 3.12 0.72
CA MET A 52 13.20 3.76 -0.58
C MET A 52 13.10 2.70 -1.68
N THR A 53 12.03 2.76 -2.48
CA THR A 53 11.73 1.83 -3.58
C THR A 53 11.85 2.51 -4.96
N GLY A 54 11.81 3.84 -5.00
CA GLY A 54 12.04 4.63 -6.21
C GLY A 54 13.50 5.01 -6.43
N THR A 55 13.74 5.77 -7.50
CA THR A 55 15.08 6.27 -7.85
C THR A 55 15.22 7.73 -7.41
N PRO A 56 16.17 8.07 -6.52
CA PRO A 56 16.35 9.45 -6.04
C PRO A 56 16.58 10.47 -7.15
N ASP A 57 17.25 10.05 -8.23
CA ASP A 57 17.55 10.87 -9.41
C ASP A 57 16.59 10.57 -10.58
N GLY A 58 15.47 9.90 -10.32
CA GLY A 58 14.48 9.54 -11.33
C GLY A 58 13.88 10.77 -11.99
N LEU A 59 13.94 10.84 -13.32
CA LEU A 59 13.25 11.86 -14.10
C LEU A 59 11.80 11.41 -14.34
N GLY A 60 10.82 12.21 -13.89
CA GLY A 60 9.38 11.91 -14.04
C GLY A 60 8.63 11.83 -12.71
N ASN A 61 7.29 11.82 -12.78
CA ASN A 61 6.43 12.04 -11.61
C ASN A 61 6.49 10.86 -10.60
N ASN A 62 6.44 9.61 -11.08
CA ASN A 62 6.43 8.43 -10.20
C ASN A 62 7.83 7.87 -9.91
N ALA A 63 8.74 7.85 -10.90
CA ALA A 63 10.09 7.31 -10.74
C ALA A 63 10.96 8.10 -9.75
N GLY A 64 10.70 9.41 -9.62
CA GLY A 64 11.36 10.29 -8.64
C GLY A 64 10.78 10.23 -7.23
N ALA A 65 9.66 9.53 -7.02
CA ALA A 65 9.07 9.36 -5.69
C ALA A 65 9.86 8.31 -4.89
N LEU A 66 10.39 8.69 -3.73
CA LEU A 66 11.27 7.83 -2.93
C LEU A 66 10.58 6.53 -2.46
N ALA A 67 9.29 6.63 -2.10
CA ALA A 67 8.38 5.53 -1.82
C ALA A 67 6.96 5.99 -2.20
N ARG A 68 6.10 5.08 -2.67
CA ARG A 68 4.77 5.42 -3.18
C ARG A 68 3.67 4.75 -2.35
N VAL A 69 3.59 5.12 -1.08
CA VAL A 69 2.62 4.55 -0.13
C VAL A 69 1.19 4.86 -0.54
N ASN A 70 0.29 3.87 -0.47
CA ASN A 70 -1.13 4.11 -0.75
C ASN A 70 -2.04 3.79 0.45
N PHE A 71 -1.95 2.57 1.01
CA PHE A 71 -2.77 2.16 2.16
C PHE A 71 -1.91 1.64 3.31
N LEU A 72 -2.33 1.98 4.53
CA LEU A 72 -1.98 1.29 5.77
C LEU A 72 -3.25 0.64 6.31
N ARG A 73 -3.20 -0.67 6.58
CA ARG A 73 -4.31 -1.42 7.17
C ARG A 73 -3.85 -2.27 8.33
N GLU A 74 -4.74 -2.47 9.27
CA GLU A 74 -4.57 -3.44 10.34
C GLU A 74 -5.23 -4.75 9.92
N GLU A 75 -4.53 -5.88 10.07
CA GLU A 75 -5.18 -7.17 9.83
C GLU A 75 -6.23 -7.47 10.93
N PRO A 76 -7.27 -8.27 10.63
CA PRO A 76 -8.27 -8.65 11.62
C PRO A 76 -7.69 -9.29 12.89
N ALA A 77 -8.45 -9.18 13.99
CA ALA A 77 -8.12 -9.79 15.26
C ALA A 77 -7.84 -11.31 15.12
N PRO A 78 -6.90 -11.87 15.89
CA PRO A 78 -6.28 -11.28 17.08
C PRO A 78 -4.88 -10.68 16.86
N ALA A 79 -4.30 -10.79 15.66
CA ALA A 79 -2.89 -10.49 15.46
C ALA A 79 -2.60 -8.99 15.29
N HIS A 80 -3.52 -8.23 14.68
CA HIS A 80 -3.48 -6.77 14.65
C HIS A 80 -2.17 -6.18 14.08
N ARG A 81 -1.46 -6.89 13.18
CA ARG A 81 -0.29 -6.36 12.49
C ARG A 81 -0.69 -5.27 11.51
N PHE A 82 0.18 -4.28 11.34
CA PHE A 82 -0.01 -3.22 10.34
C PHE A 82 0.64 -3.65 9.03
N PHE A 83 -0.14 -3.61 7.96
CA PHE A 83 0.31 -3.84 6.60
C PHE A 83 0.31 -2.52 5.83
N VAL A 84 1.31 -2.33 4.97
CA VAL A 84 1.46 -1.12 4.15
C VAL A 84 1.88 -1.51 2.75
N ASN A 85 1.15 -1.06 1.72
CA ASN A 85 1.59 -1.24 0.33
C ASN A 85 2.33 -0.01 -0.18
N ASP A 86 3.40 -0.27 -0.92
CA ASP A 86 4.06 0.67 -1.80
C ASP A 86 3.65 0.35 -3.24
N LEU A 87 3.16 1.35 -3.98
CA LEU A 87 2.77 1.19 -5.38
C LEU A 87 3.93 0.67 -6.25
N ASN A 88 5.18 0.84 -5.82
CA ASN A 88 6.33 0.27 -6.51
C ASN A 88 6.42 -1.26 -6.43
N GLY A 89 5.63 -1.94 -5.57
CA GLY A 89 5.52 -3.39 -5.53
C GLY A 89 5.43 -4.00 -4.13
N PRO A 90 6.25 -3.56 -3.15
CA PRO A 90 6.28 -4.21 -1.84
C PRO A 90 4.99 -4.08 -1.02
N LEU A 91 4.59 -5.19 -0.40
CA LEU A 91 3.68 -5.25 0.75
C LEU A 91 4.52 -5.48 2.01
N TYR A 92 4.48 -4.53 2.95
CA TYR A 92 5.24 -4.62 4.19
C TYR A 92 4.35 -4.93 5.39
N ILE A 93 4.89 -5.67 6.36
CA ILE A 93 4.46 -5.62 7.75
C ILE A 93 5.25 -4.52 8.47
N LEU A 94 4.56 -3.59 9.12
CA LEU A 94 5.12 -2.52 9.93
C LEU A 94 5.06 -2.90 11.43
N ASP A 95 6.22 -3.04 12.05
CA ASP A 95 6.32 -3.17 13.50
C ASP A 95 6.02 -1.82 14.16
N ARG A 96 4.92 -1.77 14.93
CA ARG A 96 4.41 -0.53 15.55
C ARG A 96 5.34 0.03 16.63
N ASN A 97 6.23 -0.76 17.21
CA ASN A 97 7.12 -0.32 18.27
C ASN A 97 8.45 0.18 17.72
N THR A 98 9.05 -0.60 16.82
CA THR A 98 10.39 -0.35 16.27
C THR A 98 10.36 0.47 14.98
N LYS A 99 9.19 0.63 14.36
CA LYS A 99 8.99 1.27 13.05
C LYS A 99 9.76 0.58 11.91
N LYS A 100 10.11 -0.69 12.10
CA LYS A 100 10.77 -1.50 11.07
C LYS A 100 9.74 -2.10 10.12
N PHE A 101 10.11 -2.16 8.85
CA PHE A 101 9.32 -2.78 7.79
C PHE A 101 9.93 -4.13 7.43
N THR A 102 9.09 -5.15 7.32
CA THR A 102 9.45 -6.48 6.84
C THR A 102 8.64 -6.76 5.58
N THR A 103 9.31 -7.06 4.46
CA THR A 103 8.62 -7.40 3.21
C THR A 103 7.90 -8.73 3.36
N TYR A 104 6.59 -8.70 3.18
CA TYR A 104 5.71 -9.87 3.23
C TYR A 104 5.50 -10.48 1.83
N LEU A 105 5.29 -9.60 0.83
CA LEU A 105 5.26 -9.90 -0.60
C LEU A 105 5.91 -8.75 -1.38
N ASP A 106 6.42 -9.00 -2.59
CA ASP A 106 6.90 -7.97 -3.50
C ASP A 106 6.41 -8.19 -4.92
N PHE A 107 5.58 -7.29 -5.42
CA PHE A 107 4.97 -7.40 -6.74
C PHE A 107 5.92 -7.00 -7.88
N ASP A 108 7.04 -6.34 -7.58
CA ASP A 108 7.93 -5.77 -8.60
C ASP A 108 8.80 -6.84 -9.31
N GLY A 109 8.20 -7.55 -10.28
CA GLY A 109 8.90 -8.51 -11.14
C GLY A 109 9.48 -7.89 -12.42
N ARG A 110 9.38 -6.56 -12.59
CA ARG A 110 9.75 -5.89 -13.85
C ARG A 110 11.21 -6.11 -14.21
N GLY A 111 11.46 -6.45 -15.48
CA GLY A 111 12.81 -6.67 -16.00
C GLY A 111 13.49 -7.86 -15.36
N ASN A 112 14.53 -7.61 -14.54
CA ASN A 112 15.29 -8.65 -13.83
C ASN A 112 15.08 -8.60 -12.31
N ARG A 113 14.02 -7.95 -11.85
CA ARG A 113 13.71 -7.82 -10.43
C ARG A 113 13.09 -9.11 -9.91
N PRO A 114 13.31 -9.46 -8.63
CA PRO A 114 12.90 -10.76 -8.10
C PRO A 114 11.42 -10.84 -7.70
N GLY A 115 10.62 -9.79 -7.89
CA GLY A 115 9.21 -9.79 -7.46
C GLY A 115 8.30 -10.65 -8.36
N LEU A 116 7.01 -10.62 -8.05
CA LEU A 116 6.05 -11.60 -8.56
C LEU A 116 5.61 -11.39 -10.02
N PHE A 117 5.48 -10.13 -10.48
CA PHE A 117 4.78 -9.83 -11.73
C PHE A 117 5.67 -9.08 -12.73
N ASP A 118 6.02 -9.75 -13.82
CA ASP A 118 6.85 -9.21 -14.91
C ASP A 118 6.22 -7.96 -15.54
N LYS A 119 4.89 -7.97 -15.63
CA LYS A 119 4.07 -6.97 -16.33
C LYS A 119 3.61 -5.81 -15.45
N LEU A 120 3.98 -5.79 -14.17
CA LEU A 120 3.65 -4.66 -13.29
C LEU A 120 4.08 -3.36 -13.98
N THR A 121 3.27 -2.31 -13.92
CA THR A 121 3.67 -0.99 -14.43
C THR A 121 3.52 0.07 -13.35
N VAL A 122 4.52 0.94 -13.20
CA VAL A 122 4.58 1.93 -12.11
C VAL A 122 4.94 3.34 -12.58
N GLU A 123 5.37 3.50 -13.83
CA GLU A 123 5.99 4.75 -14.29
C GLU A 123 4.97 5.86 -14.60
N ASN A 124 3.78 5.47 -15.09
CA ASN A 124 2.74 6.40 -15.53
C ASN A 124 1.45 6.21 -14.70
N GLY A 125 0.80 7.30 -14.29
CA GLY A 125 -0.47 7.27 -13.54
C GLY A 125 -0.32 7.25 -12.01
N LEU A 126 -1.15 8.04 -11.32
CA LEU A 126 -1.05 8.20 -9.85
C LEU A 126 -1.33 6.92 -9.06
N ALA A 127 -2.05 5.96 -9.66
CA ALA A 127 -2.42 4.68 -9.06
C ALA A 127 -1.90 3.47 -9.85
N SER A 128 -0.84 3.61 -10.65
CA SER A 128 -0.18 2.47 -11.28
C SER A 128 0.74 1.74 -10.32
N GLY A 129 0.78 0.42 -10.46
CA GLY A 129 1.60 -0.50 -9.68
C GLY A 129 0.75 -1.35 -8.74
N PHE A 130 1.26 -1.64 -7.54
CA PHE A 130 0.52 -2.40 -6.53
C PHE A 130 -0.47 -1.49 -5.79
N VAL A 131 -1.69 -1.37 -6.32
CA VAL A 131 -2.69 -0.35 -5.99
C VAL A 131 -3.21 -0.46 -4.56
N SER A 132 -3.76 -1.61 -4.21
CA SER A 132 -4.44 -1.78 -2.92
C SER A 132 -4.45 -3.23 -2.48
N PHE A 133 -4.77 -3.42 -1.21
CA PHE A 133 -5.05 -4.71 -0.62
C PHE A 133 -6.16 -4.57 0.42
N GLU A 134 -6.86 -5.67 0.70
CA GLU A 134 -7.92 -5.75 1.71
C GLU A 134 -7.94 -7.15 2.33
N PHE A 135 -8.11 -7.23 3.65
CA PHE A 135 -8.27 -8.53 4.31
C PHE A 135 -9.71 -9.01 4.20
N ASP A 136 -9.90 -10.31 4.02
CA ASP A 136 -11.20 -10.90 4.26
C ASP A 136 -11.59 -10.63 5.73
N PRO A 137 -12.84 -10.27 6.05
CA PRO A 137 -13.26 -10.07 7.44
C PRO A 137 -12.98 -11.29 8.33
N ASP A 138 -12.87 -12.47 7.72
CA ASP A 138 -12.55 -13.72 8.40
C ASP A 138 -11.10 -14.21 8.18
N TYR A 139 -10.17 -13.31 7.82
CA TYR A 139 -8.75 -13.61 7.57
C TYR A 139 -8.12 -14.47 8.67
N ALA A 140 -8.45 -14.22 9.93
CA ALA A 140 -7.92 -14.98 11.07
C ALA A 140 -8.29 -16.47 11.06
N ARG A 141 -9.34 -16.87 10.34
CA ARG A 141 -9.75 -18.27 10.17
C ARG A 141 -9.47 -18.82 8.78
N ASN A 142 -9.55 -17.98 7.73
CA ASN A 142 -9.47 -18.43 6.34
C ASN A 142 -8.16 -18.07 5.62
N GLY A 143 -7.33 -17.18 6.19
CA GLY A 143 -6.08 -16.72 5.59
C GLY A 143 -6.26 -15.88 4.32
N LYS A 144 -7.48 -15.42 4.01
CA LYS A 144 -7.78 -14.74 2.75
C LYS A 144 -7.57 -13.24 2.78
N PHE A 145 -6.90 -12.74 1.77
CA PHE A 145 -6.84 -11.30 1.48
C PHE A 145 -6.82 -11.09 -0.03
N TYR A 146 -7.08 -9.86 -0.45
CA TYR A 146 -7.26 -9.51 -1.85
C TYR A 146 -6.31 -8.39 -2.21
N THR A 147 -5.78 -8.41 -3.42
CA THR A 147 -4.93 -7.33 -3.94
C THR A 147 -5.40 -6.88 -5.30
N ILE A 148 -5.13 -5.61 -5.62
CA ILE A 148 -5.24 -5.08 -6.97
C ILE A 148 -3.88 -4.52 -7.37
N HIS A 149 -3.38 -4.94 -8.53
CA HIS A 149 -2.23 -4.33 -9.19
C HIS A 149 -2.54 -4.02 -10.65
N ILE A 150 -1.76 -3.14 -11.25
CA ILE A 150 -1.89 -2.77 -12.66
C ILE A 150 -0.75 -3.39 -13.46
N GLU A 151 -1.11 -4.06 -14.55
CA GLU A 151 -0.20 -4.61 -15.54
C GLU A 151 -0.29 -3.84 -16.86
N ASP A 152 0.84 -3.72 -17.57
CA ASP A 152 0.87 -3.29 -18.96
C ASP A 152 0.86 -4.56 -19.85
N PRO A 153 -0.19 -4.80 -20.65
CA PRO A 153 -0.29 -5.99 -21.49
C PRO A 153 0.75 -6.01 -22.64
N ALA A 154 1.37 -4.88 -22.98
CA ALA A 154 2.41 -4.80 -24.01
C ALA A 154 3.80 -5.23 -23.50
N GLU A 155 4.03 -5.20 -22.18
CA GLU A 155 5.28 -5.70 -21.61
C GLU A 155 5.42 -7.23 -21.83
N PRO A 156 6.63 -7.77 -22.02
CA PRO A 156 6.84 -9.21 -22.13
C PRO A 156 6.69 -9.91 -20.76
N GLY A 157 6.83 -11.24 -20.72
CA GLY A 157 6.81 -12.01 -19.47
C GLY A 157 5.50 -12.74 -19.17
N SER A 158 5.51 -13.47 -18.06
CA SER A 158 4.46 -14.38 -17.62
C SER A 158 3.28 -13.63 -16.99
N LEU A 159 2.06 -14.16 -17.17
CA LEU A 159 0.88 -13.77 -16.39
C LEU A 159 0.71 -14.64 -15.13
N VAL A 160 1.50 -15.71 -14.99
CA VAL A 160 1.60 -16.51 -13.78
C VAL A 160 2.69 -15.90 -12.89
N PRO A 161 2.43 -15.65 -11.58
CA PRO A 161 3.41 -15.07 -10.68
C PRO A 161 4.71 -15.87 -10.63
N ASP A 162 5.85 -15.18 -10.67
CA ASP A 162 7.14 -15.79 -10.35
C ASP A 162 7.21 -16.03 -8.82
N HIS A 163 7.47 -17.27 -8.41
CA HIS A 163 7.58 -17.66 -7.00
C HIS A 163 9.03 -17.89 -6.55
N THR A 164 10.03 -17.59 -7.39
CA THR A 164 11.44 -17.88 -7.10
C THR A 164 11.93 -17.16 -5.84
N SER A 165 11.45 -15.93 -5.58
CA SER A 165 11.76 -15.14 -4.39
C SER A 165 10.82 -15.39 -3.21
N VAL A 166 9.69 -16.06 -3.45
CA VAL A 166 8.68 -16.41 -2.44
C VAL A 166 8.41 -17.91 -2.53
N PRO A 167 9.36 -18.78 -2.11
CA PRO A 167 9.25 -20.23 -2.32
C PRO A 167 8.06 -20.89 -1.61
N GLY A 168 7.45 -20.20 -0.63
CA GLY A 168 6.21 -20.63 0.01
C GLY A 168 4.96 -20.40 -0.84
N LEU A 169 5.03 -19.62 -1.93
CA LEU A 169 3.94 -19.40 -2.87
C LEU A 169 3.81 -20.61 -3.81
N VAL A 170 2.65 -21.25 -3.76
CA VAL A 170 2.26 -22.34 -4.65
C VAL A 170 1.44 -21.76 -5.80
N VAL A 171 2.04 -21.73 -6.99
CA VAL A 171 1.37 -21.29 -8.24
C VAL A 171 0.82 -22.45 -9.07
N ALA A 172 0.96 -23.69 -8.60
CA ALA A 172 0.38 -24.84 -9.27
C ALA A 172 -1.16 -24.69 -9.32
N GLY A 173 -1.71 -24.58 -10.53
CA GLY A 173 -3.14 -24.34 -10.75
C GLY A 173 -3.54 -22.87 -10.85
N TYR A 174 -2.61 -21.92 -10.70
CA TYR A 174 -2.87 -20.52 -11.04
C TYR A 174 -3.14 -20.41 -12.54
N THR A 175 -4.31 -19.88 -12.89
CA THR A 175 -4.72 -19.66 -14.29
C THR A 175 -5.14 -18.20 -14.42
N PRO A 176 -4.45 -17.39 -15.24
CA PRO A 176 -4.89 -16.03 -15.52
C PRO A 176 -6.33 -16.01 -16.04
N THR A 177 -7.12 -15.05 -15.57
CA THR A 177 -8.49 -14.87 -16.06
C THR A 177 -8.46 -14.19 -17.42
N PRO A 178 -9.36 -14.54 -18.35
CA PRO A 178 -9.54 -13.76 -19.57
C PRO A 178 -9.91 -12.32 -19.21
N PRO A 179 -9.33 -11.30 -19.89
CA PRO A 179 -9.72 -9.91 -19.68
C PRO A 179 -11.22 -9.71 -19.90
N ALA A 180 -11.86 -8.96 -19.01
CA ALA A 180 -13.24 -8.54 -19.17
C ALA A 180 -13.42 -7.68 -20.44
N ALA A 181 -14.59 -7.71 -21.06
CA ALA A 181 -14.85 -6.88 -22.23
C ALA A 181 -15.08 -5.41 -21.82
N THR A 182 -14.22 -4.50 -22.26
CA THR A 182 -14.38 -3.05 -22.09
C THR A 182 -14.26 -2.33 -23.45
N PRO A 183 -14.90 -1.17 -23.63
CA PRO A 183 -14.78 -0.38 -24.85
C PRO A 183 -13.51 0.47 -24.86
N GLY A 184 -12.87 0.61 -26.03
CA GLY A 184 -11.72 1.48 -26.23
C GLY A 184 -10.43 0.72 -26.49
N ASP A 185 -9.35 1.48 -26.68
CA ASP A 185 -8.00 0.91 -26.69
C ASP A 185 -7.62 0.52 -25.26
N VAL A 186 -6.81 -0.54 -25.14
CA VAL A 186 -6.36 -1.07 -23.86
C VAL A 186 -4.87 -0.78 -23.74
N ASP A 187 -4.48 0.01 -22.74
CA ASP A 187 -3.08 0.24 -22.41
C ASP A 187 -2.72 -0.29 -21.01
N HIS A 188 -3.71 -0.62 -20.17
CA HIS A 188 -3.49 -1.20 -18.86
C HIS A 188 -4.53 -2.27 -18.52
N GLU A 189 -4.17 -3.16 -17.59
CA GLU A 189 -5.07 -4.14 -17.02
C GLU A 189 -5.00 -4.10 -15.49
N GLY A 190 -6.16 -3.94 -14.84
CA GLY A 190 -6.30 -4.10 -13.40
C GLY A 190 -6.53 -5.56 -13.06
N VAL A 191 -5.68 -6.13 -12.21
CA VAL A 191 -5.69 -7.55 -11.85
C VAL A 191 -6.07 -7.70 -10.38
N LEU A 192 -7.19 -8.38 -10.13
CA LEU A 192 -7.67 -8.70 -8.79
C LEU A 192 -7.27 -10.14 -8.44
N ILE A 193 -6.54 -10.31 -7.35
CA ILE A 193 -6.10 -11.62 -6.86
C ILE A 193 -6.64 -11.87 -5.45
N GLU A 194 -7.18 -13.06 -5.23
CA GLU A 194 -7.39 -13.64 -3.90
C GLU A 194 -6.15 -14.44 -3.50
N TRP A 195 -5.58 -14.12 -2.36
CA TRP A 195 -4.50 -14.86 -1.74
C TRP A 195 -5.08 -15.68 -0.59
N THR A 196 -4.52 -16.86 -0.36
CA THR A 196 -4.82 -17.66 0.84
C THR A 196 -3.51 -17.99 1.52
N ASP A 197 -3.22 -17.25 2.61
CA ASP A 197 -2.07 -17.47 3.48
C ASP A 197 -2.34 -18.69 4.37
N SER A 198 -1.49 -19.70 4.22
CA SER A 198 -1.56 -20.94 4.98
C SER A 198 -0.99 -20.82 6.39
N ASN A 199 -0.29 -19.73 6.71
CA ASN A 199 0.29 -19.46 8.01
C ASN A 199 0.36 -17.95 8.29
N ILE A 200 -0.79 -17.41 8.70
CA ILE A 200 -0.97 -16.00 9.02
C ILE A 200 -0.09 -15.48 10.18
N ALA A 201 0.60 -16.35 10.92
CA ALA A 201 1.54 -15.93 11.97
C ALA A 201 2.94 -15.58 11.42
N ASN A 202 3.25 -15.98 10.18
CA ASN A 202 4.56 -15.79 9.58
C ASN A 202 4.74 -14.36 9.03
N THR A 203 5.98 -13.91 8.88
CA THR A 203 6.30 -12.57 8.35
C THR A 203 6.62 -12.55 6.86
N THR A 204 6.57 -13.71 6.21
CA THR A 204 6.66 -13.88 4.76
C THR A 204 5.48 -14.72 4.30
N PHE A 205 4.91 -14.41 3.14
CA PHE A 205 3.77 -15.15 2.62
C PHE A 205 4.12 -16.62 2.29
N GLU A 206 3.20 -17.52 2.62
CA GLU A 206 3.20 -18.91 2.19
C GLU A 206 1.76 -19.38 1.94
N GLY A 207 1.49 -19.98 0.78
CA GLY A 207 0.13 -20.37 0.42
C GLY A 207 -0.14 -20.29 -1.08
N THR A 208 -1.36 -19.94 -1.45
CA THR A 208 -1.82 -19.95 -2.85
C THR A 208 -2.35 -18.59 -3.29
N ALA A 209 -2.34 -18.37 -4.60
CA ALA A 209 -2.98 -17.22 -5.24
C ALA A 209 -4.01 -17.69 -6.28
N ARG A 210 -5.08 -16.91 -6.45
CA ARG A 210 -6.10 -17.10 -7.49
C ARG A 210 -6.48 -15.76 -8.10
N GLU A 211 -6.24 -15.60 -9.39
CA GLU A 211 -6.77 -14.46 -10.14
C GLU A 211 -8.30 -14.56 -10.19
N LEU A 212 -8.99 -13.50 -9.76
CA LEU A 212 -10.45 -13.43 -9.74
C LEU A 212 -11.00 -12.65 -10.93
N LEU A 213 -10.30 -11.61 -11.37
CA LEU A 213 -10.75 -10.70 -12.40
C LEU A 213 -9.58 -9.94 -13.01
N ARG A 214 -9.63 -9.76 -14.33
CA ARG A 214 -8.75 -8.88 -15.10
C ARG A 214 -9.61 -7.88 -15.86
N VAL A 215 -9.39 -6.59 -15.63
CA VAL A 215 -10.18 -5.50 -16.25
C VAL A 215 -9.27 -4.63 -17.10
N PRO A 216 -9.42 -4.64 -18.43
CA PRO A 216 -8.69 -3.76 -19.31
C PRO A 216 -9.28 -2.34 -19.30
N PHE A 217 -8.43 -1.32 -19.37
CA PHE A 217 -8.83 0.09 -19.45
C PHE A 217 -7.80 0.95 -20.17
#